data_AF-A0AAW2JX74-F1
#
_entry.id   AF-A0AAW2JX74-F1
#
_cell.length_a   1.000
_cell.length_b   1.000
_cell.length_c   1.000
_cell.angle_alpha   90.00
_cell.angle_beta   90.00
_cell.angle_gamma   90.00
#
_symmetry.space_group_name_H-M   'P 1'
#
loop_
_entity.id
_entity.type
_entity.pdbx_description
1 polymer ?
#
loop_
_entity_poly.entity_id
_entity_poly.type
_entity_poly.pdbx_seq_one_letter_code
_entity_poly.pdbx_strand_id
1 'polypeptide(L)' 'MNGVAERRNRTLLDMVWSMINFTELSLSFWGYALEMAAKLLNIAPSKAVAQIPYQIWYSKPASYNLLT' A
#
# COMPACT_ATOMS: atom_id res chain seq x y z
N MET A 1 -21.13 4.35 8.14
CA MET A 1 -20.47 4.82 6.90
C MET A 1 -18.95 4.52 6.84
N ASN A 2 -18.37 3.74 7.76
CA ASN A 2 -16.90 3.54 7.82
C ASN A 2 -16.37 2.26 7.16
N GLY A 3 -17.25 1.36 6.70
CA GLY A 3 -16.83 0.04 6.22
C GLY A 3 -15.87 0.04 5.03
N VAL A 4 -15.86 1.10 4.21
CA VAL A 4 -14.89 1.23 3.10
C VAL A 4 -13.48 1.50 3.65
N ALA A 5 -13.35 2.44 4.59
CA ALA A 5 -12.09 2.77 5.24
C ALA A 5 -11.57 1.59 6.07
N GLU A 6 -12.46 0.94 6.84
CA GLU A 6 -12.10 -0.23 7.66
C GLU A 6 -11.57 -1.40 6.82
N ARG A 7 -12.19 -1.69 5.67
CA ARG A 7 -11.68 -2.72 4.75
C ARG A 7 -10.29 -2.37 4.22
N ARG A 8 -10.07 -1.12 3.83
CA ARG A 8 -8.77 -0.66 3.32
C ARG A 8 -7.69 -0.69 4.40
N ASN A 9 -7.99 -0.24 5.61
CA ASN A 9 -7.05 -0.26 6.73
C ASN A 9 -6.65 -1.68 7.12
N ARG A 10 -7.60 -2.63 7.09
CA ARG A 10 -7.28 -4.04 7.35
C ARG A 10 -6.34 -4.62 6.28
N THR A 11 -6.63 -4.42 5.00
CA THR A 11 -5.73 -4.86 3.92
C THR A 11 -4.33 -4.24 4.06
N LEU A 12 -4.23 -2.96 4.43
CA LEU A 12 -2.94 -2.31 4.66
C LEU A 12 -2.17 -2.99 5.80
N LEU A 13 -2.81 -3.22 6.94
CA LEU A 13 -2.17 -3.89 8.08
C LEU A 13 -1.78 -5.34 7.77
N ASP A 14 -2.64 -6.10 7.07
CA ASP A 14 -2.34 -7.46 6.64
C ASP A 14 -1.08 -7.52 5.76
N MET A 15 -0.91 -6.52 4.88
CA MET A 15 0.30 -6.40 4.05
C MET A 15 1.54 -6.06 4.88
N VAL A 16 1.43 -5.14 5.85
CA VAL A 16 2.54 -4.81 6.76
C VAL A 16 3.02 -6.04 7.51
N TRP A 17 2.10 -6.80 8.10
CA TRP A 17 2.44 -8.03 8.80
C TRP A 17 3.03 -9.08 7.88
N SER A 18 2.49 -9.23 6.68
CA SER A 18 3.04 -10.16 5.68
C SER A 18 4.46 -9.79 5.27
N MET A 19 4.75 -8.50 5.06
CA MET A 19 6.09 -8.01 4.71
C MET A 19 7.10 -8.22 5.83
N ILE A 20 6.75 -7.90 7.08
CA ILE A 20 7.63 -8.11 8.23
C ILE A 20 7.94 -9.60 8.40
N ASN A 21 6.93 -10.47 8.36
CA ASN A 21 7.12 -11.91 8.50
C ASN A 21 7.92 -12.52 7.34
N PHE A 22 7.73 -12.02 6.10
CA PHE A 22 8.46 -12.51 4.93
C PHE A 22 9.94 -12.09 4.92
N THR A 23 10.24 -10.89 5.41
CA THR A 23 11.60 -10.33 5.37
C THR A 23 12.44 -10.70 6.61
N GLU A 24 11.84 -11.37 7.60
CA GLU A 24 12.46 -11.69 8.89
C GLU A 24 13.05 -10.46 9.61
N LEU A 25 12.58 -9.25 9.26
CA LEU A 25 13.02 -8.01 9.87
C LEU A 25 12.41 -7.84 11.26
N SER A 26 13.13 -7.13 12.14
CA SER A 26 12.61 -6.75 13.45
C SER A 26 11.37 -5.89 13.32
N LEU A 27 10.47 -5.99 14.31
CA LEU A 27 9.28 -5.15 14.42
C LEU A 27 9.61 -3.66 14.42
N SER A 28 10.84 -3.26 14.77
CA SER A 28 11.29 -1.86 14.65
C SER A 28 11.19 -1.29 13.23
N PHE A 29 11.17 -2.14 12.19
CA PHE A 29 10.99 -1.76 10.79
C PHE A 29 9.53 -1.60 10.35
N TRP A 30 8.56 -1.72 11.26
CA TRP A 30 7.14 -1.66 10.92
C TRP A 30 6.74 -0.39 10.17
N GLY A 31 7.35 0.76 10.48
CA GLY A 31 7.10 2.03 9.79
C GLY A 31 7.53 1.98 8.32
N TYR A 32 8.68 1.36 8.03
CA TYR A 32 9.15 1.16 6.66
C TYR A 32 8.24 0.18 5.90
N ALA A 33 7.85 -0.92 6.54
CA ALA A 33 6.89 -1.87 5.97
C ALA A 33 5.53 -1.21 5.68
N LEU A 34 5.05 -0.32 6.57
CA LEU A 34 3.84 0.46 6.37
C LEU A 34 3.93 1.39 5.16
N GLU A 35 5.04 2.12 5.04
CA GLU A 35 5.28 3.00 3.90
C GLU A 35 5.29 2.20 2.58
N MET A 36 5.99 1.07 2.55
CA MET A 36 6.05 0.19 1.38
C MET A 36 4.70 -0.43 1.02
N ALA A 37 3.95 -0.92 2.01
CA ALA A 37 2.62 -1.46 1.80
C ALA A 37 1.65 -0.39 1.25
N ALA A 38 1.69 0.83 1.80
CA ALA A 38 0.87 1.94 1.33
C ALA A 38 1.23 2.37 -0.10
N LYS A 39 2.54 2.47 -0.42
CA LYS A 39 3.01 2.76 -1.78
C LYS A 39 2.50 1.69 -2.76
N LEU A 40 2.70 0.41 -2.44
CA LEU A 40 2.28 -0.71 -3.29
C LEU A 40 0.76 -0.69 -3.55
N LEU A 41 -0.06 -0.47 -2.51
CA LEU A 41 -1.52 -0.37 -2.66
C LEU A 41 -1.96 0.82 -3.52
N ASN A 42 -1.23 1.92 -3.50
CA ASN A 42 -1.57 3.12 -4.26
C ASN A 42 -1.11 3.06 -5.72
N ILE A 43 -0.10 2.25 -6.04
CA ILE A 43 0.32 2.02 -7.44
C ILE A 43 -0.38 0.82 -8.08
N ALA A 44 -0.87 -0.13 -7.28
CA ALA A 44 -1.51 -1.32 -7.82
C ALA A 44 -2.88 -0.96 -8.45
N PRO A 45 -3.18 -1.48 -9.65
CA PRO A 45 -4.50 -1.32 -10.25
C PRO A 45 -5.56 -1.96 -9.34
N SER A 46 -6.73 -1.34 -9.24
CA SER A 46 -7.83 -1.85 -8.42
C SER A 46 -9.12 -1.95 -9.22
N LYS A 47 -9.94 -2.98 -9.00
CA LYS A 47 -11.22 -3.11 -9.72
C LYS A 47 -12.19 -1.94 -9.44
N ALA A 48 -12.03 -1.26 -8.32
CA ALA A 48 -12.88 -0.14 -7.93
C ALA A 48 -12.63 1.11 -8.77
N VAL A 49 -11.46 1.24 -9.41
CA VAL A 49 -11.04 2.45 -10.11
C VAL A 49 -10.28 2.09 -11.37
N ALA A 50 -10.69 2.64 -12.52
CA ALA A 50 -10.11 2.29 -13.83
C ALA A 50 -8.64 2.73 -14.00
N GLN A 51 -8.20 3.74 -13.25
CA GLN A 51 -6.82 4.23 -13.25
C GLN A 51 -6.12 3.90 -11.93
N ILE A 52 -4.79 3.96 -11.94
CA ILE A 52 -3.98 3.72 -10.74
C ILE A 52 -4.26 4.83 -9.71
N PRO A 53 -4.54 4.49 -8.43
CA PRO A 53 -4.87 5.48 -7.40
C PRO A 53 -3.85 6.63 -7.29
N TYR A 54 -2.55 6.32 -7.39
CA TYR A 54 -1.48 7.29 -7.41
C TYR A 54 -1.61 8.32 -8.55
N GLN A 55 -1.97 7.87 -9.75
CA GLN A 55 -2.14 8.74 -10.91
C GLN A 55 -3.30 9.72 -10.71
N ILE A 56 -4.38 9.25 -10.09
CA ILE A 56 -5.55 10.08 -9.79
C ILE A 56 -5.19 11.15 -8.77
N TRP A 57 -4.49 10.76 -7.71
CA TRP A 57 -4.15 11.68 -6.62
C TRP A 57 -3.14 12.76 -7.04
N TYR A 58 -2.11 12.36 -7.79
CA TYR A 58 -1.01 13.26 -8.14
C TYR A 58 -1.04 13.79 -9.58
N SER A 59 -2.00 13.36 -10.41
CA SER A 59 -2.08 13.68 -11.84
C SER A 59 -0.77 13.41 -12.60
N LYS A 60 -0.02 12.39 -12.17
CA LYS A 60 1.30 12.00 -12.70
C LYS A 60 1.33 10.51 -13.00
N PRO A 61 2.06 10.05 -14.03
CA PRO A 61 2.21 8.63 -14.28
C PRO A 61 2.86 7.94 -13.08
N ALA A 62 2.25 6.86 -12.60
CA ALA A 62 2.88 5.98 -11.62
C ALA A 62 4.09 5.29 -12.28
N SER A 63 5.21 5.25 -11.57
CA SER A 63 6.41 4.51 -11.96
C SER A 63 6.79 3.54 -10.84
N TYR A 64 7.27 2.35 -11.22
CA TYR A 64 7.77 1.37 -10.26
C TYR A 64 9.02 1.84 -9.51
N ASN A 65 9.73 2.86 -10.01
CA ASN A 65 10.84 3.51 -9.30
C ASN A 65 10.40 4.15 -7.97
N LEU A 66 9.10 4.33 -7.74
CA LEU A 66 8.57 4.80 -6.45
C LEU A 66 8.64 3.73 -5.35
N LEU A 67 8.96 2.47 -5.70
CA LEU A 67 9.11 1.34 -4.77
C LEU A 67 10.56 1.08 -4.32
N THR A 68 11.52 1.81 -4.86
CA THR A 68 12.97 1.61 -4.66
C THR A 68 13.59 2.87 -4.10
#